data_AF-X6JQL6-F1
#
_entry.id   AF-X6JQL6-F1
#
_cell.length_a   1.000
_cell.length_b   1.000
_cell.length_c   1.000
_cell.angle_alpha   90.00
_cell.angle_beta   90.00
_cell.angle_gamma   90.00
#
_symmetry.space_group_name_H-M   'P 1'
#
loop_
_entity.id
_entity.type
_entity.pdbx_description
1 polymer ?
#
loop_
_entity_poly.entity_id
_entity_poly.type
_entity_poly.pdbx_seq_one_letter_code
_entity_poly.pdbx_strand_id
1 'polypeptide(L)'
;MAQWGRSADALPGAVVTSMFGKRSVILALLAFGAGVIALTTMVALPAHASERAQNIATAFFMAVFLLAGPLAHIAGLIFGLIALVRSNDSRVLGVVGILLNGGSLAVGFLLLVAMASTIGAFT
;
A
#
# COMPACT_ATOMS: atom_id res chain seq x y z
N MET A 1 30.04 -48.01 -7.84
CA MET A 1 28.66 -47.59 -8.14
C MET A 1 28.40 -46.33 -7.34
N ALA A 2 28.27 -45.19 -8.01
CA ALA A 2 28.29 -43.88 -7.37
C ALA A 2 26.94 -43.59 -6.69
N GLN A 3 27.02 -43.15 -5.43
CA GLN A 3 25.92 -42.73 -4.56
C GLN A 3 25.30 -41.42 -5.07
N TRP A 4 24.52 -41.50 -6.16
CA TRP A 4 23.76 -40.39 -6.73
C TRP A 4 22.37 -40.28 -6.10
N GLY A 5 22.29 -40.00 -4.80
CA GLY A 5 20.99 -39.96 -4.14
C GLY A 5 20.89 -39.22 -2.81
N ARG A 6 21.94 -38.53 -2.36
CA ARG A 6 21.90 -37.81 -1.07
C ARG A 6 22.75 -36.54 -1.09
N SER A 7 22.28 -35.51 -1.79
CA SER A 7 22.76 -34.13 -1.60
C SER A 7 21.65 -33.14 -1.96
N ALA A 8 20.60 -33.13 -1.16
CA ALA A 8 19.81 -31.94 -0.87
C ALA A 8 18.98 -32.30 0.35
N ASP A 9 19.50 -31.98 1.53
CA ASP A 9 18.77 -32.02 2.78
C ASP A 9 17.53 -31.13 2.68
N ALA A 10 16.43 -31.67 2.15
CA ALA A 10 15.11 -31.19 2.48
C ALA A 10 14.91 -31.55 3.96
N LEU A 11 15.34 -30.65 4.86
CA LEU A 11 15.05 -30.74 6.28
C LEU A 11 13.54 -30.99 6.43
N PRO A 12 13.11 -32.19 6.86
CA PRO A 12 11.70 -32.49 7.06
C PRO A 12 11.24 -31.65 8.26
N GLY A 13 10.69 -30.47 7.99
CA GLY A 13 10.32 -29.50 9.03
C GLY A 13 10.62 -28.04 8.69
N ALA A 14 11.31 -27.72 7.60
CA ALA A 14 11.43 -26.32 7.14
C ALA A 14 10.09 -25.85 6.58
N VAL A 15 9.19 -25.41 7.45
CA VAL A 15 7.92 -24.79 7.06
C VAL A 15 8.28 -23.46 6.38
N VAL A 16 8.18 -23.38 5.06
CA VAL A 16 8.53 -22.17 4.28
C VAL A 16 7.58 -21.05 4.66
N THR A 17 7.92 -20.23 5.64
CA THR A 17 7.01 -19.18 6.14
C THR A 17 6.58 -18.26 5.01
N SER A 18 5.28 -18.14 4.81
CA SER A 18 4.73 -17.19 3.87
C SER A 18 4.94 -15.76 4.39
N MET A 19 5.05 -14.78 3.48
CA MET A 19 5.38 -13.39 3.82
C MET A 19 4.27 -12.40 3.44
N PHE A 20 3.02 -12.86 3.27
CA PHE A 20 1.92 -11.98 2.87
C PHE A 20 1.61 -10.94 3.94
N GLY A 21 1.64 -11.31 5.24
CA GLY A 21 1.44 -10.35 6.32
C GLY A 21 2.48 -9.23 6.30
N LYS A 22 3.76 -9.57 6.10
CA LYS A 22 4.85 -8.59 5.93
C LYS A 22 4.65 -7.72 4.70
N ARG A 23 4.34 -8.32 3.54
CA ARG A 23 4.11 -7.59 2.28
C ARG A 23 2.93 -6.62 2.39
N SER A 24 1.87 -7.01 3.09
CA SER A 24 0.70 -6.16 3.36
C SER A 24 1.08 -4.88 4.11
N VAL A 25 1.87 -5.02 5.19
CA VAL A 25 2.36 -3.88 5.98
C VAL A 25 3.32 -3.02 5.18
N ILE A 26 4.27 -3.64 4.45
CA ILE A 26 5.22 -2.90 3.61
C ILE A 26 4.49 -2.07 2.56
N LEU A 27 3.48 -2.64 1.87
CA LEU A 27 2.68 -1.87 0.91
C LEU A 27 1.95 -0.71 1.55
N ALA A 28 1.39 -0.90 2.76
CA ALA A 28 0.74 0.20 3.48
C ALA A 28 1.72 1.34 3.78
N LEU A 29 2.93 1.02 4.25
CA LEU A 29 3.97 2.00 4.57
C LEU A 29 4.51 2.69 3.32
N LEU A 30 4.71 1.95 2.23
CA LEU A 30 5.15 2.52 0.95
C LEU A 30 4.10 3.46 0.35
N ALA A 31 2.84 3.06 0.37
CA ALA A 31 1.73 3.88 -0.11
C ALA A 31 1.58 5.16 0.73
N PHE A 32 1.67 5.03 2.06
CA PHE A 32 1.66 6.17 2.98
C PHE A 32 2.85 7.11 2.72
N GLY A 33 4.06 6.57 2.62
CA GLY A 33 5.27 7.34 2.33
C GLY A 33 5.20 8.07 0.99
N ALA A 34 4.73 7.40 -0.07
CA ALA A 34 4.50 8.02 -1.37
C ALA A 34 3.47 9.15 -1.29
N GLY A 35 2.38 8.95 -0.54
CA GLY A 35 1.38 9.98 -0.28
C GLY A 35 1.96 11.20 0.45
N VAL A 36 2.79 10.99 1.47
CA VAL A 36 3.50 12.08 2.19
C VAL A 36 4.42 12.85 1.25
N ILE A 37 5.18 12.15 0.40
CA ILE A 37 6.07 12.80 -0.59
C ILE A 37 5.25 13.62 -1.59
N ALA A 38 4.16 13.07 -2.11
CA ALA A 38 3.28 13.78 -3.04
C ALA A 38 2.66 15.05 -2.41
N LEU A 39 2.16 14.96 -1.18
CA LEU A 39 1.64 16.10 -0.43
C LEU A 39 2.72 17.15 -0.17
N THR A 40 3.88 16.73 0.30
CA THR A 40 5.00 17.64 0.61
C THR A 40 5.46 18.37 -0.65
N THR A 41 5.52 17.66 -1.79
CA THR A 41 5.89 18.27 -3.07
C THR A 41 4.91 19.37 -3.46
N MET A 42 3.61 19.12 -3.28
CA MET A 42 2.54 20.08 -3.52
C MET A 42 2.59 21.29 -2.59
N VAL A 43 2.75 21.06 -1.29
CA VAL A 43 2.76 22.13 -0.27
C VAL A 43 4.03 22.97 -0.33
N ALA A 44 5.15 22.37 -0.72
CA ALA A 44 6.44 23.07 -0.82
C ALA A 44 6.58 23.92 -2.10
N LEU A 45 5.61 23.88 -3.02
CA LEU A 45 5.65 24.70 -4.22
C LEU A 45 5.53 26.19 -3.87
N PRO A 46 6.46 27.05 -4.33
CA PRO A 46 6.35 28.49 -4.15
C PRO A 46 5.07 29.03 -4.79
N ALA A 47 4.43 30.02 -4.16
CA ALA A 47 3.21 30.65 -4.67
C ALA A 47 3.37 31.27 -6.08
N HIS A 48 4.60 31.60 -6.47
CA HIS A 48 4.98 32.17 -7.76
C HIS A 48 5.65 31.13 -8.69
N ALA A 49 5.49 29.84 -8.41
CA ALA A 49 5.99 28.79 -9.29
C ALA A 49 5.32 28.84 -10.66
N SER A 50 6.07 28.49 -11.71
CA SER A 50 5.53 28.47 -13.07
C SER A 50 4.35 27.51 -13.21
N GLU A 51 3.42 27.83 -14.12
CA GLU A 51 2.26 27.00 -14.41
C GLU A 51 2.65 25.55 -14.73
N ARG A 52 3.76 25.38 -15.48
CA ARG A 52 4.30 24.05 -15.78
C ARG A 52 4.69 23.27 -14.52
N ALA A 53 5.33 23.91 -13.54
CA ALA A 53 5.73 23.26 -12.30
C ALA A 53 4.50 22.86 -11.46
N GLN A 54 3.50 23.74 -11.38
CA GLN A 54 2.23 23.45 -10.70
C GLN A 54 1.52 22.26 -11.37
N ASN A 55 1.39 22.26 -12.70
CA ASN A 55 0.73 21.18 -13.44
C ASN A 55 1.42 19.82 -13.25
N ILE A 56 2.75 19.78 -13.24
CA ILE A 56 3.51 18.55 -13.00
C ILE A 56 3.26 18.04 -11.58
N ALA A 57 3.31 18.90 -10.57
CA ALA A 57 3.07 18.49 -9.20
C ALA A 57 1.62 18.04 -8.97
N THR A 58 0.64 18.69 -9.62
CA THR A 58 -0.76 18.27 -9.58
C THR A 58 -0.93 16.91 -10.21
N ALA A 59 -0.35 16.69 -11.39
CA ALA A 59 -0.40 15.40 -12.07
C ALA A 59 0.26 14.31 -11.22
N PHE A 60 1.41 14.58 -10.61
CA PHE A 60 2.08 13.65 -9.71
C PHE A 60 1.23 13.32 -8.48
N PHE A 61 0.67 14.34 -7.84
CA PHE A 61 -0.24 14.17 -6.70
C PHE A 61 -1.44 13.30 -7.06
N MET A 62 -2.10 13.61 -8.19
CA MET A 62 -3.25 12.82 -8.67
C MET A 62 -2.84 11.38 -8.99
N ALA A 63 -1.70 11.16 -9.65
CA ALA A 63 -1.22 9.81 -9.97
C ALA A 63 -0.97 8.98 -8.70
N VAL A 64 -0.44 9.60 -7.64
CA VAL A 64 -0.22 8.92 -6.36
C VAL A 64 -1.53 8.67 -5.63
N PHE A 65 -2.39 9.68 -5.43
CA PHE A 65 -3.56 9.58 -4.57
C PHE A 65 -4.77 8.92 -5.22
N LEU A 66 -4.95 9.06 -6.54
CA LEU A 66 -6.12 8.50 -7.24
C LEU A 66 -5.84 7.15 -7.90
N LEU A 67 -4.57 6.77 -8.04
CA LEU A 67 -4.19 5.52 -8.71
C LEU A 67 -3.24 4.65 -7.89
N ALA A 68 -1.98 5.07 -7.72
CA ALA A 68 -0.96 4.20 -7.13
C ALA A 68 -1.25 3.83 -5.66
N GLY A 69 -1.67 4.80 -4.84
CA GLY A 69 -2.03 4.62 -3.44
C GLY A 69 -3.22 3.67 -3.27
N PRO A 70 -4.39 3.93 -3.90
CA PRO A 70 -5.53 3.02 -3.86
C PRO A 70 -5.18 1.59 -4.30
N LEU A 71 -4.43 1.42 -5.39
CA LEU A 71 -4.00 0.10 -5.85
C LEU A 71 -3.09 -0.61 -4.84
N ALA A 72 -2.12 0.11 -4.28
CA ALA A 72 -1.22 -0.42 -3.26
C ALA A 72 -1.97 -0.83 -1.99
N HIS A 73 -2.94 -0.02 -1.54
CA HIS A 73 -3.76 -0.35 -0.38
C HIS A 73 -4.70 -1.53 -0.63
N ILE A 74 -5.32 -1.62 -1.81
CA ILE A 74 -6.16 -2.78 -2.17
C ILE A 74 -5.31 -4.06 -2.21
N ALA A 75 -4.16 -4.03 -2.88
CA ALA A 75 -3.23 -5.16 -2.92
C ALA A 75 -2.74 -5.55 -1.50
N GLY A 76 -2.41 -4.54 -0.69
CA GLY A 76 -2.03 -4.72 0.71
C GLY A 76 -3.14 -5.36 1.53
N LEU A 77 -4.39 -4.92 1.37
CA LEU A 77 -5.56 -5.48 2.03
C LEU A 77 -5.75 -6.96 1.65
N ILE A 78 -5.64 -7.30 0.36
CA ILE A 78 -5.72 -8.68 -0.12
C ILE A 78 -4.64 -9.55 0.52
N PHE A 79 -3.38 -9.08 0.56
CA PHE A 79 -2.30 -9.81 1.22
C PHE A 79 -2.54 -10.00 2.72
N GLY A 80 -3.11 -8.99 3.39
CA GLY A 80 -3.48 -9.09 4.80
C GLY A 80 -4.53 -10.16 5.04
N LEU A 81 -5.58 -10.21 4.20
CA LEU A 81 -6.63 -11.23 4.26
C LEU A 81 -6.08 -12.65 4.01
N ILE A 82 -5.21 -12.81 3.01
CA ILE A 82 -4.54 -14.09 2.73
C ILE A 82 -3.72 -14.56 3.93
N ALA A 83 -3.01 -13.65 4.61
CA ALA A 83 -2.20 -13.98 5.79
C ALA A 83 -3.04 -14.48 6.98
N LEU A 84 -4.32 -14.10 7.08
CA LEU A 84 -5.20 -14.61 8.13
C LEU A 84 -5.59 -16.08 7.91
N VAL A 85 -5.78 -16.47 6.65
CA VAL A 85 -6.25 -17.81 6.28
C VAL A 85 -5.10 -18.82 6.24
N ARG A 86 -3.87 -18.39 5.90
CA ARG A 86 -2.71 -19.31 5.83
C ARG A 86 -2.15 -19.58 7.22
N SER A 87 -2.07 -20.86 7.60
CA SER A 87 -1.52 -21.33 8.88
C SER A 87 -0.01 -21.06 9.06
N ASN A 88 0.68 -20.79 7.96
CA ASN A 88 2.14 -20.61 7.91
C ASN A 88 2.53 -19.16 7.57
N ASP A 89 1.66 -18.20 7.88
CA ASP A 89 1.94 -16.76 7.81
C ASP A 89 1.67 -16.11 9.17
N SER A 90 2.18 -14.89 9.37
CA SER A 90 1.92 -14.13 10.58
C SER A 90 0.54 -13.50 10.52
N ARG A 91 -0.41 -14.10 11.25
CA ARG A 91 -1.77 -13.54 11.42
C ARG A 91 -1.75 -12.14 12.02
N VAL A 92 -0.85 -11.88 12.97
CA VAL A 92 -0.70 -10.56 13.60
C VAL A 92 -0.36 -9.51 12.55
N LEU A 93 0.63 -9.77 11.69
CA LEU A 93 0.98 -8.86 10.60
C LEU A 93 -0.14 -8.76 9.56
N GLY A 94 -0.89 -9.84 9.32
CA GLY A 94 -2.10 -9.82 8.50
C GLY A 94 -3.14 -8.83 9.04
N VAL A 95 -3.46 -8.89 10.34
CA VAL A 95 -4.40 -7.96 10.99
C VAL A 95 -3.90 -6.52 10.92
N VAL A 96 -2.63 -6.27 11.28
CA VAL A 96 -2.02 -4.93 11.21
C VAL A 96 -2.10 -4.39 9.79
N GLY A 97 -1.73 -5.22 8.80
CA GLY A 97 -1.81 -4.86 7.39
C GLY A 97 -3.23 -4.52 6.93
N ILE A 98 -4.24 -5.28 7.35
CA ILE A 98 -5.65 -4.99 7.06
C ILE A 98 -6.06 -3.65 7.66
N LEU A 99 -5.74 -3.40 8.94
CA LEU A 99 -6.10 -2.15 9.61
C LEU A 99 -5.45 -0.94 8.95
N LEU A 100 -4.16 -1.04 8.60
CA LEU A 100 -3.44 0.05 7.94
C LEU A 100 -4.00 0.32 6.54
N ASN A 101 -4.15 -0.72 5.71
CA ASN A 101 -4.60 -0.54 4.33
C ASN A 101 -6.08 -0.16 4.24
N GLY A 102 -6.95 -0.87 4.98
CA GLY A 102 -8.38 -0.60 5.02
C GLY A 102 -8.70 0.74 5.68
N GLY A 103 -8.01 1.08 6.77
CA GLY A 103 -8.11 2.39 7.42
C GLY A 103 -7.71 3.53 6.50
N SER A 104 -6.57 3.42 5.80
CA SER A 104 -6.15 4.44 4.83
C SER A 104 -7.13 4.59 3.66
N LEU A 105 -7.69 3.50 3.14
CA LEU A 105 -8.73 3.56 2.11
C LEU A 105 -9.99 4.26 2.62
N ALA A 106 -10.46 3.91 3.81
CA ALA A 106 -11.65 4.51 4.41
C ALA A 106 -11.45 6.01 4.63
N VAL A 107 -10.32 6.41 5.23
CA VAL A 107 -9.97 7.83 5.44
C VAL A 107 -9.87 8.56 4.10
N GLY A 108 -9.13 8.02 3.14
CA GLY A 108 -8.99 8.62 1.81
C GLY A 108 -10.32 8.79 1.08
N PHE A 109 -11.19 7.79 1.17
CA PHE A 109 -12.54 7.85 0.58
C PHE A 109 -13.42 8.90 1.26
N LEU A 110 -13.41 8.96 2.60
CA LEU A 110 -14.17 9.97 3.35
C LEU A 110 -13.71 11.40 3.01
N LEU A 111 -12.40 11.61 2.87
CA LEU A 111 -11.86 12.90 2.42
C LEU A 111 -12.33 13.24 1.00
N LEU A 112 -12.32 12.27 0.08
CA LEU A 112 -12.80 12.47 -1.28
C LEU A 112 -14.29 12.85 -1.30
N VAL A 113 -15.12 12.16 -0.51
CA VAL A 113 -16.55 12.47 -0.38
C VAL A 113 -16.75 13.87 0.19
N ALA A 114 -16.00 14.23 1.25
CA ALA A 114 -16.08 15.57 1.84
C ALA A 114 -15.66 16.67 0.86
N MET A 115 -14.64 16.44 0.03
CA MET A 115 -14.27 17.38 -1.03
C MET A 115 -15.36 17.47 -2.10
N ALA A 116 -15.89 16.33 -2.54
CA ALA A 116 -16.97 16.30 -3.53
C ALA A 116 -18.23 17.02 -3.05
N SER A 117 -18.58 16.91 -1.76
CA SER A 117 -19.73 17.58 -1.17
C SER A 117 -19.54 19.09 -0.97
N THR A 118 -18.37 19.65 -1.28
CA THR A 118 -18.18 21.12 -1.36
C THR A 118 -18.34 21.65 -2.79
N ILE A 119 -18.46 20.76 -3.78
CA ILE A 119 -18.74 21.12 -5.16
C ILE A 119 -20.26 21.22 -5.31
N GLY A 120 -20.77 22.41 -5.63
CA GLY A 120 -22.21 22.74 -5.62
C GLY A 120 -23.15 21.90 -6.51
N ALA A 121 -22.63 20.90 -7.23
CA ALA A 121 -23.43 19.88 -7.92
C ALA A 121 -23.83 18.70 -7.01
N PHE A 122 -23.24 18.58 -5.83
CA PHE A 122 -23.44 17.47 -4.87
C PHE A 122 -23.89 17.94 -3.47
N THR A 123 -24.18 19.22 -3.29
CA THR A 123 -24.89 19.81 -2.13
C THR A 123 -26.36 19.97 -2.44
#